data_AF-A0A948IX32-F1
#
_entry.id   AF-A0A948IX32-F1
#
_cell.length_a   1.000
_cell.length_b   1.000
_cell.length_c   1.000
_cell.angle_alpha   90.00
_cell.angle_beta   90.00
_cell.angle_gamma   90.00
#
_symmetry.space_group_name_H-M   'P 1'
#
loop_
_entity.id
_entity.type
_entity.pdbx_description
1 polymer ?
#
loop_
_entity_poly.entity_id
_entity_poly.type
_entity_poly.pdbx_seq_one_letter_code
_entity_poly.pdbx_strand_id
1 'polypeptide(L)'
;MRVLTSLIAAGVLAAVAAPASAASYVAYDQFQLVGGSVQTGDFAVGYFTGAFTGDITAYPTTQAACGGTAGVFCVRNGEASVAKATAGTFDPPGSSFFQAGFLNLHADTGIDTAVQFTAQTAGLYSFVGSYQAHDVSPTGVDIAGYVGTTQQFADTFTGGSRSFNFDANLAAGQKVSFILGAAGNYTYDSTGFALTVTAPDVGGVPEPATWAMMILGFFGMGATLRRRHGLAA
;
A
#
# COMPACT_ATOMS: atom_id res chain seq x y z
N MET A 1 -27.71 6.81 68.09
CA MET A 1 -27.03 6.14 66.97
C MET A 1 -27.12 7.04 65.74
N ARG A 2 -26.00 7.61 65.30
CA ARG A 2 -25.92 8.46 64.09
C ARG A 2 -25.46 7.59 62.93
N VAL A 3 -26.28 7.43 61.91
CA VAL A 3 -25.96 6.69 60.68
C VAL A 3 -25.17 7.62 59.77
N LEU A 4 -23.89 7.30 59.54
CA LEU A 4 -23.02 7.98 58.58
C LEU A 4 -23.33 7.44 57.18
N THR A 5 -23.97 8.26 56.35
CA THR A 5 -24.26 7.97 54.95
C THR A 5 -23.01 8.24 54.12
N SER A 6 -22.27 7.19 53.77
CA SER A 6 -21.10 7.29 52.88
C SER A 6 -21.54 7.56 51.45
N LEU A 7 -21.23 8.75 50.94
CA LEU A 7 -21.31 9.09 49.51
C LEU A 7 -20.14 8.41 48.79
N ILE A 8 -20.42 7.37 48.00
CA ILE A 8 -19.48 6.80 47.05
C ILE A 8 -19.55 7.63 45.77
N ALA A 9 -18.54 8.44 45.51
CA ALA A 9 -18.38 9.15 44.23
C ALA A 9 -17.87 8.15 43.18
N ALA A 10 -18.77 7.62 42.34
CA ALA A 10 -18.38 6.85 41.17
C ALA A 10 -17.86 7.81 40.09
N GLY A 11 -16.53 7.93 39.98
CA GLY A 11 -15.89 8.66 38.90
C GLY A 11 -16.06 7.90 37.58
N VAL A 12 -16.84 8.47 36.66
CA VAL A 12 -16.93 7.96 35.29
C VAL A 12 -15.67 8.37 34.54
N LEU A 13 -14.77 7.42 34.28
CA LEU A 13 -13.71 7.63 33.28
C LEU A 13 -14.35 7.60 31.89
N ALA A 14 -14.45 8.76 31.25
CA ALA A 14 -14.76 8.83 29.83
C ALA A 14 -13.50 8.44 29.04
N ALA A 15 -13.51 7.26 28.42
CA ALA A 15 -12.50 6.92 27.42
C ALA A 15 -12.76 7.78 26.17
N VAL A 16 -11.81 8.65 25.84
CA VAL A 16 -11.84 9.40 24.58
C VAL A 16 -11.30 8.48 23.49
N ALA A 17 -12.11 8.16 22.48
CA ALA A 17 -11.64 7.42 21.32
C ALA A 17 -10.62 8.27 20.57
N ALA A 18 -9.42 7.72 20.34
CA ALA A 18 -8.42 8.37 19.50
C ALA A 18 -8.93 8.38 18.04
N PRO A 19 -8.70 9.46 17.27
CA PRO A 19 -9.01 9.44 15.85
C PRO A 19 -8.26 8.29 15.17
N ALA A 20 -8.93 7.60 14.24
CA ALA A 20 -8.28 6.61 13.41
C ALA A 20 -7.20 7.29 12.57
N SER A 21 -5.97 6.80 12.59
CA SER A 21 -4.91 7.29 11.72
C SER A 21 -5.18 6.84 10.27
N ALA A 22 -4.84 7.68 9.30
CA ALA A 22 -4.82 7.31 7.90
C ALA A 22 -4.03 6.00 7.68
N ALA A 23 -4.60 5.07 6.91
CA ALA A 23 -3.93 3.82 6.59
C ALA A 23 -2.71 4.07 5.69
N SER A 24 -1.63 3.34 5.92
CA SER A 24 -0.42 3.40 5.10
C SER A 24 -0.10 2.02 4.53
N TYR A 25 0.19 1.96 3.24
CA TYR A 25 0.48 0.74 2.49
C TYR A 25 1.88 0.86 1.90
N VAL A 26 2.77 -0.08 2.22
CA VAL A 26 4.13 -0.13 1.69
C VAL A 26 4.25 -1.31 0.74
N ALA A 27 4.52 -1.05 -0.54
CA ALA A 27 4.52 -2.11 -1.57
C ALA A 27 5.50 -3.25 -1.24
N TYR A 28 6.68 -2.91 -0.70
CA TYR A 28 7.65 -3.90 -0.27
C TYR A 28 7.10 -4.84 0.81
N ASP A 29 6.41 -4.32 1.82
CA ASP A 29 5.93 -5.11 2.96
C ASP A 29 4.76 -6.02 2.59
N GLN A 30 3.94 -5.58 1.63
CA GLN A 30 2.77 -6.33 1.15
C GLN A 30 3.16 -7.49 0.23
N PHE A 31 4.36 -7.47 -0.36
CA PHE A 31 4.87 -8.54 -1.22
C PHE A 31 5.54 -9.64 -0.38
N GLN A 32 4.91 -10.79 -0.20
CA GLN A 32 5.40 -11.87 0.68
C GLN A 32 5.26 -13.24 0.05
N LEU A 33 6.20 -14.15 0.33
CA LEU A 33 6.10 -15.56 -0.04
C LEU A 33 5.50 -16.35 1.12
N VAL A 34 4.27 -16.84 0.95
CA VAL A 34 3.55 -17.63 1.97
C VAL A 34 3.13 -18.96 1.35
N GLY A 35 3.61 -20.07 1.91
CA GLY A 35 3.25 -21.41 1.42
C GLY A 35 3.64 -21.68 -0.03
N GLY A 36 4.70 -21.03 -0.54
CA GLY A 36 5.14 -21.16 -1.94
C GLY A 36 4.36 -20.31 -2.95
N SER A 37 3.44 -19.47 -2.49
CA SER A 37 2.72 -18.51 -3.34
C SER A 37 3.00 -17.08 -2.89
N VAL A 38 3.04 -16.15 -3.84
CA VAL A 38 3.18 -14.74 -3.53
C VAL A 38 1.83 -14.15 -3.12
N GLN A 39 1.81 -13.48 -1.98
CA GLN A 39 0.72 -12.65 -1.48
C GLN A 39 1.12 -11.19 -1.67
N THR A 40 0.17 -10.34 -2.08
CA THR A 40 0.43 -8.93 -2.42
C THR A 40 -0.49 -7.94 -1.70
N GLY A 41 -1.37 -8.40 -0.82
CA GLY A 41 -2.31 -7.55 -0.07
C GLY A 41 -3.14 -6.63 -0.96
N ASP A 42 -3.04 -5.32 -0.73
CA ASP A 42 -3.73 -4.26 -1.52
C ASP A 42 -3.08 -3.96 -2.88
N PHE A 43 -1.98 -4.63 -3.18
CA PHE A 43 -1.28 -4.55 -4.45
C PHE A 43 -1.56 -5.79 -5.30
N ALA A 44 -1.37 -5.65 -6.60
CA ALA A 44 -1.19 -6.72 -7.55
C ALA A 44 0.15 -6.49 -8.27
N VAL A 45 0.80 -7.57 -8.69
CA VAL A 45 1.96 -7.50 -9.57
C VAL A 45 1.69 -8.33 -10.82
N GLY A 46 2.23 -7.88 -11.94
CA GLY A 46 1.95 -8.51 -13.21
C GLY A 46 2.71 -7.85 -14.34
N TYR A 47 2.31 -8.22 -15.55
CA TYR A 47 2.90 -7.72 -16.78
C TYR A 47 1.82 -7.36 -17.80
N PHE A 48 2.21 -6.63 -18.83
CA PHE A 48 1.37 -6.39 -20.00
C PHE A 48 2.24 -6.31 -21.25
N THR A 49 1.59 -6.34 -22.42
CA THR A 49 2.27 -6.25 -23.73
C THR A 49 1.66 -5.10 -24.53
N GLY A 50 2.50 -4.30 -25.17
CA GLY A 50 2.05 -3.14 -25.95
C GLY A 50 1.61 -1.96 -25.06
N ALA A 51 0.65 -1.17 -25.54
CA ALA A 51 0.21 0.02 -24.80
C ALA A 51 -0.56 -0.34 -23.52
N PHE A 52 -0.28 0.38 -22.44
CA PHE A 52 -0.97 0.18 -21.17
C PHE A 52 -2.46 0.55 -21.27
N THR A 53 -3.35 -0.38 -20.89
CA THR A 53 -4.82 -0.23 -20.99
C THR A 53 -5.52 -0.12 -19.64
N GLY A 54 -4.77 -0.10 -18.53
CA GLY A 54 -5.30 -0.03 -17.16
C GLY A 54 -5.28 -1.36 -16.40
N ASP A 55 -5.20 -2.49 -17.11
CA ASP A 55 -5.14 -3.83 -16.52
C ASP A 55 -3.79 -4.51 -16.74
N ILE A 56 -3.45 -5.41 -15.81
CA ILE A 56 -2.22 -6.20 -15.81
C ILE A 56 -2.56 -7.69 -15.79
N THR A 57 -1.72 -8.50 -16.41
CA THR A 57 -1.80 -9.96 -16.38
C THR A 57 -0.93 -10.49 -15.26
N ALA A 58 -1.47 -11.35 -14.40
CA ALA A 58 -0.70 -11.99 -13.33
C ALA A 58 0.44 -12.86 -13.92
N TYR A 59 1.59 -12.86 -13.27
CA TYR A 59 2.69 -13.72 -13.66
C TYR A 59 2.34 -15.21 -13.48
N PRO A 60 2.67 -16.08 -14.44
CA PRO A 60 2.34 -17.51 -14.38
C PRO A 60 3.26 -18.31 -13.45
N THR A 61 4.44 -17.79 -13.12
CA THR A 61 5.47 -18.54 -12.38
C THR A 61 5.83 -17.81 -11.09
N THR A 62 5.86 -18.55 -9.98
CA THR A 62 6.49 -18.12 -8.72
C THR A 62 7.75 -18.95 -8.48
N GLN A 63 8.84 -18.31 -8.06
CA GLN A 63 10.11 -18.95 -7.72
C GLN A 63 10.57 -18.52 -6.32
N ALA A 64 10.90 -19.49 -5.47
CA ALA A 64 11.45 -19.21 -4.13
C ALA A 64 12.92 -18.76 -4.14
N ALA A 65 13.65 -19.06 -5.24
CA ALA A 65 15.02 -18.64 -5.49
C ALA A 65 15.08 -18.01 -6.90
N CYS A 66 14.90 -16.69 -6.99
CA CYS A 66 14.81 -15.99 -8.25
C CYS A 66 16.14 -16.07 -9.01
N GLY A 67 16.12 -16.63 -10.22
CA GLY A 67 17.34 -16.85 -11.01
C GLY A 67 18.38 -17.75 -10.30
N GLY A 68 17.93 -18.58 -9.34
CA GLY A 68 18.83 -19.40 -8.52
C GLY A 68 19.46 -18.68 -7.33
N THR A 69 19.16 -17.40 -7.11
CA THR A 69 19.66 -16.63 -5.96
C THR A 69 18.89 -17.01 -4.70
N ALA A 70 19.56 -17.70 -3.77
CA ALA A 70 18.97 -18.04 -2.48
C ALA A 70 18.66 -16.77 -1.66
N GLY A 71 17.50 -16.73 -1.01
CA GLY A 71 17.06 -15.57 -0.23
C GLY A 71 16.43 -14.45 -1.07
N VAL A 72 16.17 -14.69 -2.36
CA VAL A 72 15.38 -13.81 -3.21
C VAL A 72 14.25 -14.64 -3.82
N PHE A 73 13.00 -14.22 -3.67
CA PHE A 73 11.89 -14.86 -4.37
C PHE A 73 11.33 -13.91 -5.43
N CYS A 74 10.66 -14.46 -6.44
CA CYS A 74 10.05 -13.65 -7.48
C CYS A 74 8.84 -14.29 -8.12
N VAL A 75 8.09 -13.47 -8.85
CA VAL A 75 7.14 -13.90 -9.85
C VAL A 75 7.60 -13.44 -11.23
N ARG A 76 7.40 -14.26 -12.27
CA ARG A 76 7.94 -13.96 -13.61
C ARG A 76 7.16 -14.56 -14.78
N ASN A 77 7.37 -13.98 -15.96
CA ASN A 77 6.99 -14.48 -17.28
C ASN A 77 8.14 -14.16 -18.25
N GLY A 78 8.89 -15.17 -18.71
CA GLY A 78 10.17 -14.88 -19.36
C GLY A 78 11.12 -14.17 -18.40
N GLU A 79 11.84 -13.14 -18.85
CA GLU A 79 12.70 -12.30 -18.00
C GLU A 79 11.92 -11.19 -17.26
N ALA A 80 10.69 -10.89 -17.67
CA ALA A 80 9.85 -9.92 -16.98
C ALA A 80 9.49 -10.46 -15.60
N SER A 81 9.82 -9.72 -14.54
CA SER A 81 9.70 -10.21 -13.18
C SER A 81 9.58 -9.12 -12.12
N VAL A 82 9.01 -9.52 -10.98
CA VAL A 82 9.07 -8.76 -9.73
C VAL A 82 9.67 -9.66 -8.66
N ALA A 83 10.80 -9.22 -8.10
CA ALA A 83 11.58 -9.95 -7.12
C ALA A 83 11.71 -9.19 -5.80
N LYS A 84 11.89 -9.93 -4.71
CA LYS A 84 12.15 -9.39 -3.37
C LYS A 84 13.16 -10.23 -2.62
N ALA A 85 14.12 -9.56 -2.00
CA ALA A 85 15.01 -10.15 -1.00
C ALA A 85 14.22 -10.49 0.27
N THR A 86 14.33 -11.72 0.77
CA THR A 86 13.69 -12.17 2.01
C THR A 86 14.35 -11.60 3.26
N ALA A 87 15.64 -11.26 3.19
CA ALA A 87 16.37 -10.65 4.29
C ALA A 87 17.62 -9.90 3.79
N GLY A 88 17.77 -8.63 4.20
CA GLY A 88 18.96 -7.84 3.88
C GLY A 88 19.10 -7.51 2.39
N THR A 89 20.33 -7.24 1.99
CA THR A 89 20.71 -6.83 0.65
C THR A 89 21.53 -7.94 -0.01
N PHE A 90 21.18 -8.31 -1.24
CA PHE A 90 21.91 -9.31 -2.03
C PHE A 90 22.50 -8.67 -3.29
N ASP A 91 23.78 -8.95 -3.54
CA ASP A 91 24.52 -8.51 -4.72
C ASP A 91 25.16 -9.73 -5.40
N PRO A 92 24.36 -10.56 -6.12
CA PRO A 92 24.92 -11.62 -6.93
C PRO A 92 25.90 -11.03 -7.97
N PRO A 93 27.10 -11.62 -8.13
CA PRO A 93 28.09 -11.07 -9.04
C PRO A 93 27.56 -10.90 -10.46
N GLY A 94 27.55 -9.66 -10.95
CA GLY A 94 27.47 -9.35 -12.38
C GLY A 94 26.07 -9.30 -13.00
N SER A 95 24.99 -9.21 -12.22
CA SER A 95 23.65 -9.01 -12.81
C SER A 95 22.87 -7.90 -12.12
N SER A 96 22.50 -8.07 -10.87
CA SER A 96 21.37 -7.34 -10.30
C SER A 96 21.52 -7.21 -8.80
N PHE A 97 21.17 -6.05 -8.26
CA PHE A 97 21.21 -5.77 -6.84
C PHE A 97 19.80 -5.90 -6.23
N PHE A 98 19.64 -6.63 -5.13
CA PHE A 98 18.38 -6.74 -4.41
C PHE A 98 18.50 -6.05 -3.06
N GLN A 99 18.00 -4.82 -2.97
CA GLN A 99 18.07 -4.02 -1.75
C GLN A 99 16.87 -4.26 -0.83
N ALA A 100 17.10 -4.35 0.49
CA ALA A 100 16.02 -4.29 1.46
C ALA A 100 15.21 -2.99 1.31
N GLY A 101 13.88 -3.08 1.37
CA GLY A 101 12.95 -1.97 1.20
C GLY A 101 12.55 -1.68 -0.25
N PHE A 102 13.13 -2.37 -1.24
CA PHE A 102 12.79 -2.23 -2.65
C PHE A 102 12.32 -3.57 -3.24
N LEU A 103 11.28 -3.51 -4.07
CA LEU A 103 11.01 -4.58 -5.04
C LEU A 103 11.97 -4.40 -6.21
N ASN A 104 12.54 -5.48 -6.74
CA ASN A 104 13.35 -5.41 -7.95
C ASN A 104 12.46 -5.79 -9.14
N LEU A 105 12.25 -4.84 -10.04
CA LEU A 105 11.44 -4.98 -11.24
C LEU A 105 12.38 -5.17 -12.43
N HIS A 106 11.97 -6.04 -13.34
CA HIS A 106 12.70 -6.31 -14.58
C HIS A 106 11.71 -6.46 -15.72
N ALA A 107 11.97 -5.88 -16.88
CA ALA A 107 11.16 -6.04 -18.08
C ALA A 107 11.65 -7.23 -18.94
N ASP A 108 10.98 -7.50 -20.06
CA ASP A 108 11.45 -8.37 -21.14
C ASP A 108 11.20 -7.68 -22.48
N THR A 109 11.62 -8.30 -23.58
CA THR A 109 11.37 -7.84 -24.95
C THR A 109 9.87 -7.73 -25.21
N GLY A 110 9.37 -6.48 -25.25
CA GLY A 110 7.95 -6.20 -25.51
C GLY A 110 7.01 -6.57 -24.36
N ILE A 111 7.55 -6.83 -23.17
CA ILE A 111 6.78 -7.12 -21.96
C ILE A 111 7.21 -6.15 -20.87
N ASP A 112 6.27 -5.34 -20.42
CA ASP A 112 6.48 -4.39 -19.34
C ASP A 112 6.00 -4.99 -18.02
N THR A 113 6.69 -4.66 -16.95
CA THR A 113 6.39 -5.10 -15.59
C THR A 113 5.61 -4.01 -14.86
N ALA A 114 4.67 -4.41 -14.02
CA ALA A 114 3.81 -3.47 -13.30
C ALA A 114 3.53 -3.88 -11.85
N VAL A 115 3.45 -2.87 -11.00
CA VAL A 115 2.87 -2.95 -9.65
C VAL A 115 1.61 -2.07 -9.62
N GLN A 116 0.49 -2.62 -9.19
CA GLN A 116 -0.80 -1.96 -9.23
C GLN A 116 -1.44 -1.92 -7.83
N PHE A 117 -1.74 -0.73 -7.34
CA PHE A 117 -2.49 -0.51 -6.11
C PHE A 117 -3.99 -0.43 -6.41
N THR A 118 -4.84 -0.97 -5.54
CA THR A 118 -6.30 -0.82 -5.59
C THR A 118 -6.80 -0.04 -4.37
N ALA A 119 -7.48 1.09 -4.60
CA ALA A 119 -8.04 1.89 -3.51
C ALA A 119 -9.16 1.13 -2.77
N GLN A 120 -9.02 0.94 -1.46
CA GLN A 120 -10.03 0.25 -0.65
C GLN A 120 -11.25 1.11 -0.34
N THR A 121 -11.04 2.43 -0.22
CA THR A 121 -12.08 3.44 0.02
C THR A 121 -11.95 4.58 -0.97
N ALA A 122 -13.02 5.36 -1.15
CA ALA A 122 -12.95 6.57 -1.95
C ALA A 122 -12.28 7.71 -1.17
N GLY A 123 -11.51 8.55 -1.85
CA GLY A 123 -10.93 9.79 -1.30
C GLY A 123 -9.56 10.14 -1.87
N LEU A 124 -8.89 11.12 -1.26
CA LEU A 124 -7.58 11.60 -1.68
C LEU A 124 -6.46 10.70 -1.13
N TYR A 125 -5.76 10.01 -2.02
CA TYR A 125 -4.58 9.20 -1.71
C TYR A 125 -3.31 9.96 -2.08
N SER A 126 -2.25 9.75 -1.29
CA SER A 126 -0.91 10.26 -1.59
C SER A 126 0.03 9.11 -1.95
N PHE A 127 0.75 9.26 -3.06
CA PHE A 127 1.68 8.26 -3.59
C PHE A 127 3.10 8.83 -3.56
N VAL A 128 3.96 8.26 -2.73
CA VAL A 128 5.36 8.68 -2.60
C VAL A 128 6.26 7.48 -2.84
N GLY A 129 7.18 7.59 -3.78
CA GLY A 129 8.06 6.48 -4.11
C GLY A 129 9.29 6.87 -4.89
N SER A 130 10.04 5.85 -5.28
CA SER A 130 11.23 6.01 -6.11
C SER A 130 11.52 4.78 -6.93
N TYR A 131 12.18 5.01 -8.06
CA TYR A 131 12.89 4.00 -8.84
C TYR A 131 14.40 4.17 -8.61
N GLN A 132 15.14 3.08 -8.65
CA GLN A 132 16.60 3.08 -8.52
C GLN A 132 17.19 2.02 -9.43
N ALA A 133 18.22 2.36 -10.21
CA ALA A 133 18.94 1.35 -10.98
C ALA A 133 19.60 0.35 -10.01
N HIS A 134 19.23 -0.91 -10.15
CA HIS A 134 19.69 -2.04 -9.34
C HIS A 134 20.48 -3.00 -10.23
N ASP A 135 21.36 -2.43 -11.04
CA ASP A 135 22.18 -3.14 -12.01
C ASP A 135 23.58 -2.52 -12.06
N VAL A 136 24.58 -3.31 -12.43
CA VAL A 136 25.97 -2.89 -12.54
C VAL A 136 26.26 -2.14 -13.83
N SER A 137 25.41 -2.27 -14.85
CA SER A 137 25.59 -1.61 -16.15
C SER A 137 24.25 -1.21 -16.76
N PRO A 138 23.47 -0.33 -16.09
CA PRO A 138 22.09 -0.04 -16.45
C PRO A 138 21.99 0.42 -17.90
N THR A 139 21.16 -0.25 -18.69
CA THR A 139 20.92 0.05 -20.11
C THR A 139 19.82 1.08 -20.31
N GLY A 140 18.92 1.18 -19.34
CA GLY A 140 17.94 2.26 -19.21
C GLY A 140 16.53 1.73 -19.26
N VAL A 141 15.68 2.29 -18.40
CA VAL A 141 14.28 1.86 -18.27
C VAL A 141 13.34 3.03 -18.50
N ASP A 142 12.19 2.71 -19.09
CA ASP A 142 11.04 3.59 -19.16
C ASP A 142 10.16 3.33 -17.94
N ILE A 143 9.88 4.37 -17.18
CA ILE A 143 9.00 4.29 -16.01
C ILE A 143 7.81 5.20 -16.20
N ALA A 144 6.65 4.78 -15.68
CA ALA A 144 5.48 5.65 -15.63
C ALA A 144 4.52 5.27 -14.49
N GLY A 145 3.67 6.21 -14.14
CA GLY A 145 2.58 6.03 -13.19
C GLY A 145 1.25 6.42 -13.82
N TYR A 146 0.21 5.61 -13.61
CA TYR A 146 -1.12 5.82 -14.16
C TYR A 146 -2.19 5.76 -13.09
N VAL A 147 -3.22 6.61 -13.21
CA VAL A 147 -4.49 6.48 -12.49
C VAL A 147 -5.53 6.03 -13.51
N GLY A 148 -5.99 4.78 -13.43
CA GLY A 148 -6.67 4.14 -14.55
C GLY A 148 -5.77 4.12 -15.79
N THR A 149 -6.16 4.84 -16.85
CA THR A 149 -5.38 5.00 -18.09
C THR A 149 -4.72 6.38 -18.21
N THR A 150 -4.91 7.28 -17.24
CA THR A 150 -4.35 8.64 -17.29
C THR A 150 -2.96 8.65 -16.68
N GLN A 151 -1.95 8.93 -17.51
CA GLN A 151 -0.56 9.06 -17.08
C GLN A 151 -0.38 10.24 -16.13
N GLN A 152 0.19 9.98 -14.96
CA GLN A 152 0.53 10.99 -13.95
C GLN A 152 1.97 11.46 -14.11
N PHE A 153 2.87 10.54 -14.44
CA PHE A 153 4.26 10.82 -14.77
C PHE A 153 4.79 9.78 -15.77
N ALA A 154 5.81 10.15 -16.53
CA ALA A 154 6.74 9.20 -17.14
C ALA A 154 8.15 9.79 -17.16
N ASP A 155 9.14 8.92 -17.16
CA ASP A 155 10.55 9.28 -17.31
C ASP A 155 11.29 8.11 -17.96
N THR A 156 12.45 8.39 -18.55
CA THR A 156 13.39 7.39 -19.03
C THR A 156 14.71 7.65 -18.32
N PHE A 157 15.26 6.65 -17.63
CA PHE A 157 16.53 6.86 -16.92
C PHE A 157 17.51 5.68 -17.06
N THR A 158 18.79 6.04 -17.24
CA THR A 158 19.92 5.12 -17.38
C THR A 158 20.82 5.27 -16.15
N GLY A 159 20.37 4.75 -15.01
CA GLY A 159 21.14 4.79 -13.76
C GLY A 159 20.69 5.82 -12.71
N GLY A 160 21.16 5.62 -11.47
CA GLY A 160 20.86 6.48 -10.33
C GLY A 160 19.48 6.19 -9.72
N SER A 161 18.83 7.23 -9.21
CA SER A 161 17.49 7.14 -8.62
C SER A 161 16.59 8.28 -9.11
N ARG A 162 15.28 8.00 -9.17
CA ARG A 162 14.22 8.94 -9.53
C ARG A 162 13.10 8.83 -8.50
N SER A 163 12.81 9.93 -7.82
CA SER A 163 11.68 10.01 -6.91
C SER A 163 10.45 10.54 -7.63
N PHE A 164 9.28 10.11 -7.19
CA PHE A 164 8.00 10.65 -7.62
C PHE A 164 7.11 10.90 -6.41
N ASN A 165 6.23 11.90 -6.56
CA ASN A 165 5.16 12.18 -5.62
C ASN A 165 3.97 12.75 -6.39
N PHE A 166 2.78 12.19 -6.18
CA PHE A 166 1.53 12.79 -6.62
C PHE A 166 0.38 12.37 -5.70
N ASP A 167 -0.66 13.19 -5.67
CA ASP A 167 -1.93 12.86 -5.03
C ASP A 167 -2.99 12.54 -6.08
N ALA A 168 -3.91 11.63 -5.77
CA ALA A 168 -5.03 11.29 -6.63
C ALA A 168 -6.30 11.09 -5.82
N ASN A 169 -7.41 11.69 -6.28
CA ASN A 169 -8.73 11.40 -5.73
C ASN A 169 -9.27 10.14 -6.42
N LEU A 170 -9.42 9.05 -5.65
CA LEU A 170 -9.77 7.74 -6.16
C LEU A 170 -11.17 7.32 -5.70
N ALA A 171 -11.89 6.61 -6.55
CA ALA A 171 -13.04 5.82 -6.12
C ALA A 171 -12.59 4.50 -5.48
N ALA A 172 -13.41 3.90 -4.62
CA ALA A 172 -13.16 2.55 -4.13
C ALA A 172 -13.10 1.57 -5.32
N GLY A 173 -12.08 0.71 -5.35
CA GLY A 173 -11.78 -0.21 -6.44
C GLY A 173 -10.98 0.42 -7.60
N GLN A 174 -10.74 1.73 -7.61
CA GLN A 174 -9.93 2.36 -8.65
C GLN A 174 -8.45 1.99 -8.49
N LYS A 175 -7.79 1.79 -9.63
CA LYS A 175 -6.42 1.30 -9.71
C LYS A 175 -5.42 2.42 -10.01
N VAL A 176 -4.24 2.32 -9.39
CA VAL A 176 -3.06 3.12 -9.70
C VAL A 176 -1.91 2.18 -10.06
N SER A 177 -1.33 2.36 -11.24
CA SER A 177 -0.33 1.43 -11.79
C SER A 177 1.01 2.10 -11.98
N PHE A 178 2.06 1.39 -11.58
CA PHE A 178 3.46 1.79 -11.68
C PHE A 178 4.13 0.80 -12.63
N ILE A 179 4.57 1.29 -13.78
CA ILE A 179 5.08 0.47 -14.86
C ILE A 179 6.58 0.66 -15.04
N LEU A 180 7.22 -0.41 -15.49
CA LEU A 180 8.61 -0.45 -15.89
C LEU A 180 8.71 -1.22 -17.22
N GLY A 181 9.15 -0.51 -18.26
CA GLY A 181 9.48 -1.07 -19.57
C GLY A 181 10.96 -0.93 -19.87
N ALA A 182 11.44 -1.73 -20.82
CA ALA A 182 12.82 -1.63 -21.29
C ALA A 182 12.96 -0.44 -22.26
N ALA A 183 13.92 0.46 -22.02
CA ALA A 183 14.22 1.57 -22.95
C ALA A 183 15.13 1.11 -24.11
N GLY A 184 14.81 -0.05 -24.68
CA GLY A 184 15.52 -0.69 -25.80
C GLY A 184 16.16 -2.04 -25.46
N ASN A 185 17.02 -2.12 -24.45
CA ASN A 185 17.70 -3.36 -24.06
C ASN A 185 17.39 -3.70 -22.60
N TYR A 186 16.80 -4.86 -22.36
CA TYR A 186 16.37 -5.33 -21.04
C TYR A 186 17.45 -6.07 -20.25
N THR A 187 18.64 -6.33 -20.82
CA THR A 187 19.64 -7.23 -20.20
C THR A 187 20.14 -6.74 -18.85
N TYR A 188 20.19 -5.41 -18.67
CA TYR A 188 20.72 -4.77 -17.47
C TYR A 188 19.73 -3.74 -16.90
N ASP A 189 18.45 -4.11 -16.85
CA ASP A 189 17.36 -3.18 -16.50
C ASP A 189 16.71 -3.49 -15.15
N SER A 190 17.40 -4.28 -14.32
CA SER A 190 17.00 -4.52 -12.93
C SER A 190 16.85 -3.19 -12.20
N THR A 191 15.65 -2.93 -11.70
CA THR A 191 15.30 -1.62 -11.13
C THR A 191 14.58 -1.79 -9.80
N GLY A 192 15.17 -1.24 -8.75
CA GLY A 192 14.55 -1.09 -7.45
C GLY A 192 13.34 -0.16 -7.52
N PHE A 193 12.24 -0.58 -6.90
CA PHE A 193 11.00 0.16 -6.77
C PHE A 193 10.57 0.18 -5.30
N ALA A 194 10.39 1.38 -4.76
CA ALA A 194 9.81 1.60 -3.45
C ALA A 194 8.60 2.51 -3.57
N LEU A 195 7.53 2.16 -2.88
CA LEU A 195 6.28 2.91 -2.87
C LEU A 195 5.62 2.83 -1.51
N THR A 196 5.24 4.00 -1.00
CA THR A 196 4.33 4.18 0.11
C THR A 196 3.08 4.89 -0.39
N VAL A 197 1.92 4.30 -0.07
CA VAL A 197 0.61 4.88 -0.33
C VAL A 197 -0.03 5.27 1.00
N THR A 198 -0.46 6.50 1.12
CA THR A 198 -1.24 6.97 2.28
C THR A 198 -2.68 7.16 1.87
N ALA A 199 -3.60 6.46 2.52
CA ALA A 199 -5.03 6.57 2.28
C ALA A 199 -5.59 7.91 2.80
N PRO A 200 -6.77 8.33 2.31
CA PRO A 200 -7.48 9.45 2.92
C PRO A 200 -7.76 9.16 4.39
N ASP A 201 -7.68 10.20 5.21
CA ASP A 201 -8.24 10.16 6.56
C ASP A 201 -9.77 10.10 6.42
N VAL A 202 -10.29 8.87 6.41
CA VAL A 202 -11.71 8.58 6.52
C VAL A 202 -12.09 8.79 7.98
N GLY A 203 -12.11 10.06 8.40
CA GLY A 203 -12.32 10.47 9.78
C GLY A 203 -13.35 9.57 10.45
N GLY A 204 -12.90 8.88 11.50
CA GLY A 204 -13.59 7.69 12.01
C GLY A 204 -15.09 7.92 12.14
N VAL A 205 -15.88 7.17 11.34
CA VAL A 205 -17.31 7.05 11.60
C VAL A 205 -17.43 6.68 13.06
N PRO A 206 -18.20 7.41 13.90
CA PRO A 206 -18.26 7.13 15.32
C PRO A 206 -18.55 5.64 15.51
N GLU A 207 -17.71 4.95 16.27
CA GLU A 207 -17.90 3.52 16.48
C GLU A 207 -19.31 3.25 17.02
N PRO A 208 -19.90 2.06 16.80
CA PRO A 208 -21.22 1.72 17.34
C PRO A 208 -21.34 1.99 18.85
N ALA A 209 -20.24 1.86 19.60
CA ALA A 209 -20.17 2.21 21.02
C ALA A 209 -20.32 3.72 21.26
N THR A 210 -19.74 4.57 20.41
CA THR A 210 -19.91 6.03 20.47
C THR A 210 -21.36 6.41 20.21
N TRP A 211 -22.01 5.78 19.23
CA TRP A 211 -23.45 5.94 19.01
C TRP A 211 -24.27 5.51 20.22
N ALA A 212 -23.95 4.33 20.77
CA ALA A 212 -24.63 3.81 21.95
C ALA A 212 -24.47 4.74 23.16
N MET A 213 -23.28 5.29 23.39
CA MET A 213 -23.00 6.24 24.47
C MET A 213 -23.73 7.58 24.26
N MET A 214 -23.80 8.07 23.02
CA MET A 214 -24.56 9.28 22.70
C MET A 214 -26.06 9.06 22.97
N ILE A 215 -26.60 7.94 22.49
CA ILE A 215 -28.00 7.54 22.72
C ILE A 215 -28.27 7.40 24.22
N LEU A 216 -27.44 6.65 24.96
CA LEU A 216 -27.53 6.52 26.42
C LEU A 216 -27.47 7.87 27.13
N GLY A 217 -26.60 8.78 26.68
CA GLY A 217 -26.50 10.15 27.20
C GLY A 217 -27.81 10.93 27.02
N PHE A 218 -28.41 10.89 25.83
CA PHE A 218 -29.68 11.55 25.55
C PHE A 218 -30.84 10.94 26.34
N PHE A 219 -30.92 9.60 26.42
CA PHE A 219 -31.94 8.92 27.23
C PHE A 219 -31.77 9.20 28.72
N GLY A 220 -30.53 9.21 29.24
CA GLY A 220 -30.22 9.53 30.62
C GLY A 220 -30.63 10.97 30.99
N MET A 221 -30.31 11.93 30.11
CA MET A 221 -30.73 13.33 30.30
C MET A 221 -32.24 13.49 30.19
N GLY A 222 -32.89 12.84 29.23
CA GLY A 222 -34.35 12.84 29.09
C GLY A 222 -35.06 12.23 30.32
N ALA A 223 -34.53 11.15 30.88
CA ALA A 223 -35.09 10.50 32.07
C ALA A 223 -35.01 11.41 33.31
N THR A 224 -33.90 12.12 33.49
CA THR A 224 -33.74 13.05 34.62
C THR A 224 -34.66 14.27 34.53
N LEU A 225 -34.87 14.82 33.33
CA LEU A 225 -35.81 15.93 33.10
C LEU A 225 -37.27 15.52 33.41
N ARG A 226 -37.72 14.35 32.97
CA ARG A 226 -39.09 13.87 33.24
C ARG A 226 -39.37 13.70 34.74
N ARG A 227 -38.37 13.30 35.53
CA ARG A 227 -38.54 13.13 36.99
C ARG A 227 -38.84 14.44 37.73
N ARG A 228 -38.36 15.59 37.22
CA ARG A 228 -38.58 16.90 37.86
C ARG A 228 -40.00 17.44 37.69
N HIS A 229 -40.69 17.07 36.62
CA HIS A 229 -42.06 17.55 36.37
C HIS A 229 -43.11 16.96 37.33
N GLY A 230 -42.86 15.78 37.90
CA GLY A 230 -43.79 15.14 38.85
C GLY A 230 -43.77 15.69 40.27
N LEU A 231 -42.86 16.62 40.60
CA LEU A 231 -42.70 17.17 41.96
C LEU A 231 -43.26 18.60 42.12
N ALA A 232 -43.84 19.18 41.06
CA ALA A 232 -44.40 20.53 41.05
C ALA A 232 -45.94 20.55 40.99
N ALA A 233 -46.60 19.42 41.26
CA ALA A 233 -48.05 19.28 41.39
C ALA A 233 -48.39 18.84 42.82
#